data_AF-A0A851DB11-F1
#
_entry.id   AF-A0A851DB11-F1
#
_cell.length_a   1.000
_cell.length_b   1.000
_cell.length_c   1.000
_cell.angle_alpha   90.00
_cell.angle_beta   90.00
_cell.angle_gamma   90.00
#
_symmetry.space_group_name_H-M   'P 1'
#
loop_
_entity.id
_entity.type
_entity.pdbx_description
1 polymer ?
#
loop_
_entity_poly.entity_id
_entity_poly.type
_entity_poly.pdbx_seq_one_letter_code
_entity_poly.pdbx_strand_id
1 'polypeptide(L)'
;RNHFAKVQLRTLSSEEIEAVRQKKCVPVASKLRFIPKPNGLRPIVKVSGVLEARACSKESRAKKMHHYNTRLKNLFSVLNYERTINTRFIGSSVFGKDDTYKAWKKFVTKVLESGGEIPHFYYVK
;
A
#
# COMPACT_ATOMS: atom_id res chain seq x y z
N ARG A 1 -14.20 -12.03 -10.85
CA ARG A 1 -13.33 -11.09 -11.61
C ARG A 1 -14.13 -10.24 -12.61
N ASN A 2 -15.29 -9.67 -12.22
CA ASN A 2 -16.16 -8.88 -13.13
C ASN A 2 -15.98 -7.35 -13.04
N HIS A 3 -15.06 -6.86 -12.20
CA HIS A 3 -14.88 -5.42 -12.00
C HIS A 3 -14.27 -4.71 -13.21
N PHE A 4 -13.46 -5.42 -14.03
CA PHE A 4 -12.86 -4.85 -15.24
C PHE A 4 -13.84 -4.71 -16.41
N ALA A 5 -14.93 -5.49 -16.43
CA ALA A 5 -15.97 -5.35 -17.45
C ALA A 5 -16.79 -4.04 -17.30
N LYS A 6 -16.80 -3.45 -16.10
CA LYS A 6 -17.53 -2.21 -15.78
C LYS A 6 -16.69 -0.93 -15.88
N VAL A 7 -15.37 -1.03 -15.92
CA VAL A 7 -14.49 0.14 -15.93
C VAL A 7 -13.96 0.35 -17.34
N GLN A 8 -14.73 1.05 -18.17
CA GLN A 8 -14.24 1.55 -19.45
C GLN A 8 -13.58 2.91 -19.21
N LEU A 9 -12.26 2.96 -19.39
CA LEU A 9 -11.53 4.22 -19.37
C LEU A 9 -11.86 4.97 -20.66
N ARG A 10 -12.40 6.19 -20.52
CA ARG A 10 -12.65 7.11 -21.65
C ARG A 10 -11.51 8.11 -21.75
N THR A 11 -11.02 8.34 -22.97
CA THR A 11 -10.05 9.39 -23.27
C THR A 11 -10.73 10.76 -23.15
N LEU A 12 -10.09 11.71 -22.46
CA LEU A 12 -10.53 13.11 -22.42
C LEU A 12 -10.04 13.86 -23.64
N SER A 13 -10.87 14.75 -24.17
CA SER A 13 -10.51 15.69 -25.24
C SER A 13 -9.61 16.82 -24.73
N SER A 14 -8.89 17.48 -25.65
CA SER A 14 -8.02 18.62 -25.32
C SER A 14 -8.81 19.77 -24.67
N GLU A 15 -10.04 20.04 -25.13
CA GLU A 15 -10.91 21.09 -24.58
C GLU A 15 -11.35 20.76 -23.14
N GLU A 16 -11.72 19.51 -22.87
CA GLU A 16 -12.06 19.04 -21.50
C GLU A 16 -10.85 19.16 -20.56
N ILE A 17 -9.64 18.87 -21.06
CA ILE A 17 -8.40 18.99 -20.29
C ILE A 17 -8.13 20.46 -19.93
N GLU A 18 -8.28 21.39 -20.89
CA GLU A 18 -8.05 22.82 -20.65
C GLU A 18 -9.15 23.44 -19.76
N ALA A 19 -10.41 23.05 -19.92
CA ALA A 19 -11.50 23.48 -19.04
C ALA A 19 -11.29 23.05 -17.58
N VAL A 20 -10.72 21.85 -17.35
CA VAL A 20 -10.35 21.37 -16.01
C VAL A 20 -9.17 22.16 -15.44
N ARG A 21 -8.18 22.52 -16.26
CA ARG A 21 -7.03 23.35 -15.85
C ARG A 21 -7.48 24.75 -15.40
N GLN A 22 -8.42 25.36 -16.13
CA GLN A 22 -8.92 26.70 -15.84
C GLN A 22 -9.71 26.80 -14.52
N LYS A 23 -10.35 25.71 -14.07
CA LYS A 23 -11.16 25.68 -12.84
C LYS A 23 -10.37 25.75 -11.53
N LYS A 24 -9.04 25.94 -11.54
CA LYS A 24 -8.10 25.98 -10.38
C LYS A 24 -8.11 24.77 -9.44
N CYS A 25 -9.08 23.87 -9.55
CA CYS A 25 -9.12 22.57 -8.91
C CYS A 25 -8.50 21.56 -9.87
N VAL A 26 -7.21 21.68 -10.12
CA VAL A 26 -6.54 20.73 -11.01
C VAL A 26 -6.44 19.40 -10.27
N PRO A 27 -7.07 18.33 -10.78
CA PRO A 27 -6.93 17.03 -10.18
C PRO A 27 -5.44 16.69 -10.18
N VAL A 28 -4.92 16.18 -9.08
CA VAL A 28 -3.56 15.64 -8.98
C VAL A 28 -3.46 14.45 -9.94
N ALA A 29 -3.23 14.72 -11.23
CA ALA A 29 -3.25 13.72 -12.28
C ALA A 29 -1.91 13.00 -12.29
N SER A 30 -1.92 11.74 -11.86
CA SER A 30 -0.73 10.90 -11.76
C SER A 30 -0.62 9.96 -12.96
N LYS A 31 0.59 9.73 -13.47
CA LYS A 31 0.80 8.85 -14.63
C LYS A 31 0.55 7.38 -14.28
N LEU A 32 -0.29 6.70 -15.07
CA LEU A 32 -0.51 5.25 -15.00
C LEU A 32 0.63 4.48 -15.69
N ARG A 33 1.07 3.36 -15.10
CA ARG A 33 2.03 2.41 -15.69
C ARG A 33 1.52 0.99 -15.49
N PHE A 34 1.68 0.14 -16.50
CA PHE A 34 1.38 -1.28 -16.41
C PHE A 34 2.67 -2.09 -16.21
N ILE A 35 2.65 -3.04 -15.26
CA ILE A 35 3.73 -4.01 -15.02
C ILE A 35 3.26 -5.39 -15.51
N PRO A 36 3.99 -6.06 -16.41
CA PRO A 36 3.67 -7.43 -16.83
C PRO A 36 3.62 -8.42 -15.66
N LYS A 37 2.62 -9.31 -15.69
CA LYS A 37 2.42 -10.45 -14.79
C LYS A 37 2.10 -11.69 -15.62
N PRO A 38 2.35 -12.91 -15.10
CA PRO A 38 2.14 -14.14 -15.87
C PRO A 38 0.76 -14.25 -16.53
N ASN A 39 -0.29 -13.78 -15.85
CA ASN A 39 -1.68 -13.87 -16.33
C ASN A 39 -2.31 -12.48 -16.60
N GLY A 40 -1.52 -11.44 -16.88
CA GLY A 40 -2.05 -10.11 -17.22
C GLY A 40 -1.15 -8.95 -16.84
N LEU A 41 -1.76 -7.79 -16.58
CA LEU A 41 -1.04 -6.56 -16.24
C LEU A 41 -1.40 -6.10 -14.83
N ARG A 42 -0.40 -5.60 -14.09
CA ARG A 42 -0.61 -4.87 -12.84
C ARG A 42 -0.57 -3.37 -13.11
N PRO A 43 -1.73 -2.67 -13.13
CA PRO A 43 -1.73 -1.22 -13.17
C PRO A 43 -1.15 -0.67 -11.85
N ILE A 44 -0.23 0.28 -11.97
CA ILE A 44 0.33 1.06 -10.86
C ILE A 44 0.33 2.55 -11.22
N VAL A 45 0.14 3.41 -10.21
CA VAL A 45 0.13 4.85 -10.40
C VAL A 45 1.47 5.43 -9.96
N LYS A 46 2.07 6.29 -10.78
CA LYS A 46 3.28 7.05 -10.45
C LYS A 46 2.90 8.32 -9.70
N VAL A 47 2.81 8.20 -8.38
CA VAL A 47 2.42 9.29 -7.46
C VAL A 47 3.37 10.50 -7.54
N SER A 48 4.63 10.28 -7.95
CA SER A 48 5.59 11.37 -8.09
C SER A 48 5.39 12.18 -9.38
N GLY A 49 4.73 11.62 -10.41
CA GLY A 49 4.57 12.24 -11.72
C GLY A 49 3.24 12.98 -11.86
N VAL A 50 2.93 13.88 -10.93
CA VAL A 50 1.78 14.79 -11.07
C VAL A 50 2.04 15.66 -12.29
N LEU A 51 1.14 15.64 -13.29
CA LEU A 51 1.32 16.33 -14.58
C LEU A 51 1.55 17.85 -14.44
N GLU A 52 1.08 18.44 -13.35
CA GLU A 52 1.31 19.85 -12.99
C GLU A 52 2.62 20.11 -12.22
N ALA A 53 3.27 19.09 -11.68
CA ALA A 53 4.53 19.27 -10.96
C ALA A 53 5.72 19.59 -11.89
N ARG A 54 5.50 19.79 -13.20
CA ARG A 54 6.51 20.42 -14.06
C ARG A 54 6.72 21.91 -13.71
N ALA A 55 5.74 22.55 -13.08
CA ALA A 55 5.88 23.92 -12.54
C ALA A 55 6.48 23.97 -11.12
N CYS A 56 6.59 22.82 -10.44
CA CYS A 56 7.14 22.71 -9.08
C CYS A 56 8.58 22.18 -9.17
N SER A 57 9.55 22.91 -8.62
CA SER A 57 10.97 22.52 -8.64
C SER A 57 11.19 21.09 -8.14
N LYS A 58 12.24 20.39 -8.62
CA LYS A 58 12.59 19.02 -8.18
C LYS A 58 12.67 18.91 -6.64
N GLU A 59 13.12 19.97 -5.98
CA GLU A 59 13.22 20.09 -4.54
C GLU A 59 11.86 20.09 -3.83
N SER A 60 10.87 20.83 -4.35
CA SER A 60 9.51 20.85 -3.81
C SER A 60 8.80 19.48 -3.90
N ARG A 61 9.12 18.69 -4.92
CA ARG A 61 8.62 17.32 -5.10
C ARG A 61 9.23 16.34 -4.08
N ALA A 62 10.54 16.44 -3.83
CA ALA A 62 11.20 15.63 -2.81
C ALA A 62 10.65 15.94 -1.41
N LYS A 63 10.44 17.23 -1.08
CA LYS A 63 9.82 17.67 0.18
C LYS A 63 8.41 17.12 0.36
N LYS A 64 7.56 17.16 -0.69
CA LYS A 64 6.21 16.55 -0.66
C LYS A 64 6.27 15.04 -0.44
N MET A 65 7.15 14.32 -1.14
CA MET A 65 7.29 12.87 -0.97
C MET A 65 7.79 12.51 0.43
N HIS A 66 8.72 13.28 0.98
CA HIS A 66 9.18 13.14 2.36
C HIS A 66 8.03 13.33 3.35
N HIS A 67 7.20 14.37 3.18
CA HIS A 67 6.03 14.61 4.01
C HIS A 67 5.03 13.44 4.02
N TYR A 68 4.72 12.88 2.84
CA TYR A 68 3.85 11.70 2.77
C TYR A 68 4.48 10.48 3.45
N ASN A 69 5.77 10.23 3.22
CA ASN A 69 6.47 9.14 3.88
C ASN A 69 6.50 9.32 5.40
N THR A 70 6.66 10.54 5.90
CA THR A 70 6.59 10.84 7.34
C THR A 70 5.20 10.57 7.90
N ARG A 71 4.13 10.97 7.21
CA ARG A 71 2.75 10.63 7.62
C ARG A 71 2.51 9.13 7.63
N LEU A 72 3.01 8.40 6.62
CA LEU A 72 2.93 6.94 6.59
C LEU A 72 3.72 6.29 7.72
N LYS A 73 4.89 6.82 8.08
CA LYS A 73 5.64 6.37 9.25
C LYS A 73 4.84 6.57 10.54
N ASN A 74 4.19 7.72 10.71
CA ASN A 74 3.36 7.98 11.88
C ASN A 74 2.18 6.99 11.95
N LEU A 75 1.48 6.79 10.83
CA LEU A 75 0.41 5.78 10.75
C LEU A 75 0.93 4.38 11.08
N PHE A 76 2.10 4.01 10.54
CA PHE A 76 2.74 2.73 10.84
C PHE A 76 3.06 2.58 12.33
N SER A 77 3.54 3.64 12.99
CA SER A 77 3.77 3.64 14.43
C SER A 77 2.47 3.48 15.23
N VAL A 78 1.41 4.19 14.86
CA VAL A 78 0.09 4.07 15.50
C VAL A 78 -0.46 2.65 15.35
N LEU A 79 -0.38 2.06 14.15
CA LEU A 79 -0.83 0.68 13.93
C LEU A 79 0.00 -0.33 14.74
N ASN A 80 1.30 -0.11 14.91
CA ASN A 80 2.14 -0.95 15.76
C ASN A 80 1.79 -0.81 17.25
N TYR A 81 1.43 0.39 17.70
CA TYR A 81 0.97 0.64 19.07
C TYR A 81 -0.39 0.00 19.34
N GLU A 82 -1.37 0.24 18.47
CA GLU A 82 -2.70 -0.38 18.58
C GLU A 82 -2.62 -1.89 18.53
N ARG A 83 -1.68 -2.46 17.77
CA ARG A 83 -1.44 -3.91 17.77
C ARG A 83 -1.06 -4.42 19.16
N THR A 84 -0.31 -3.65 19.95
CA THR A 84 0.10 -4.08 21.30
C THR A 84 -1.01 -3.95 22.34
N ILE A 85 -1.94 -3.01 22.18
CA ILE A 85 -2.99 -2.73 23.16
C ILE A 85 -4.32 -3.42 22.78
N ASN A 86 -4.66 -3.38 21.50
CA ASN A 86 -5.96 -3.72 20.94
C ASN A 86 -5.83 -4.83 19.88
N THR A 87 -5.29 -5.97 20.32
CA THR A 87 -5.06 -7.16 19.47
C THR A 87 -6.33 -7.67 18.76
N ARG A 88 -7.53 -7.35 19.27
CA ARG A 88 -8.80 -7.71 18.64
C ARG A 88 -9.04 -7.07 17.27
N PHE A 89 -8.58 -5.84 17.05
CA PHE A 89 -8.84 -5.12 15.79
C PHE A 89 -7.83 -5.43 14.69
N ILE A 90 -6.59 -5.72 15.08
CA ILE A 90 -5.47 -5.94 14.16
C ILE A 90 -5.11 -7.44 14.05
N GLY A 91 -5.65 -8.27 14.95
CA GLY A 91 -5.44 -9.71 14.98
C GLY A 91 -3.96 -10.07 15.12
N SER A 92 -3.56 -11.16 14.47
CA SER A 92 -2.18 -11.65 14.44
C SER A 92 -1.30 -10.96 13.38
N SER A 93 -1.66 -9.74 12.95
CA SER A 93 -0.91 -9.03 11.91
C SER A 93 0.52 -8.72 12.36
N VAL A 94 1.46 -8.92 11.44
CA VAL A 94 2.89 -8.69 11.64
C VAL A 94 3.34 -7.56 10.71
N PHE A 95 3.93 -6.52 11.28
CA PHE A 95 4.32 -5.30 10.54
C PHE A 95 5.84 -5.12 10.46
N GLY A 96 6.60 -5.71 11.38
CA GLY A 96 8.06 -5.70 11.37
C GLY A 96 8.66 -6.74 10.43
N LYS A 97 9.89 -6.47 9.99
CA LYS A 97 10.66 -7.36 9.10
C LYS A 97 10.81 -8.79 9.66
N ASP A 98 10.98 -8.91 10.97
CA ASP A 98 11.24 -10.19 11.65
C ASP A 98 10.07 -10.67 12.51
N ASP A 99 8.93 -9.97 12.48
CA ASP A 99 7.82 -10.26 13.39
C ASP A 99 7.17 -11.61 13.09
N THR A 100 7.12 -12.03 11.83
CA THR A 100 6.65 -13.37 11.43
C THR A 100 7.51 -14.45 12.06
N TYR A 101 8.84 -14.30 11.99
CA TYR A 101 9.78 -15.27 12.57
C TYR A 101 9.64 -15.30 14.10
N LYS A 102 9.53 -14.15 14.75
CA LYS A 102 9.32 -14.09 16.21
C LYS A 102 8.02 -14.76 16.65
N ALA A 103 6.93 -14.53 15.92
CA ALA A 103 5.64 -15.16 16.19
C ALA A 103 5.72 -16.67 16.00
N TRP A 104 6.32 -17.13 14.91
CA TRP A 104 6.54 -18.54 14.63
C TRP A 104 7.43 -19.21 15.68
N LYS A 105 8.57 -18.61 16.02
CA LYS A 105 9.47 -19.12 17.05
C LYS A 105 8.76 -19.29 18.38
N LYS A 106 7.99 -18.29 18.82
CA LYS A 106 7.21 -18.35 20.07
C LYS A 106 6.19 -19.49 20.04
N PHE A 107 5.54 -19.72 18.90
CA PHE A 107 4.63 -20.84 18.73
C PHE A 107 5.34 -22.20 18.83
N VAL A 108 6.42 -22.40 18.07
CA VAL A 108 7.19 -23.65 18.07
C VAL A 108 7.78 -23.94 19.46
N THR A 109 8.35 -22.94 20.13
CA THR A 109 8.90 -23.10 21.48
C THR A 109 7.83 -23.61 22.45
N LYS A 110 6.61 -23.05 22.44
CA LYS A 110 5.50 -23.54 23.28
C LYS A 110 5.11 -24.97 23.00
N VAL A 111 5.11 -25.38 21.73
CA VAL A 111 4.80 -26.76 21.34
C VAL A 111 5.86 -27.71 21.89
N LEU A 112 7.15 -27.36 21.76
CA LEU A 112 8.25 -28.17 22.26
C LEU A 112 8.28 -28.25 23.80
N GLU A 113 7.99 -27.15 24.48
CA GLU A 113 7.92 -27.09 25.96
C GLU A 113 6.79 -27.93 26.54
N SER A 114 5.75 -28.26 25.76
CA SER A 114 4.62 -29.06 26.23
C SER A 114 4.96 -30.53 26.50
N GLY A 115 6.17 -30.98 26.15
CA GLY A 115 6.74 -32.29 26.52
C GLY A 115 6.02 -33.52 25.94
N GLY A 116 4.96 -33.32 25.15
CA GLY A 116 4.19 -34.35 24.50
C GLY A 116 4.62 -34.59 23.04
N GLU A 117 3.91 -35.52 22.39
CA GLU A 117 4.06 -35.76 20.95
C GLU A 117 3.68 -34.51 20.14
N ILE A 118 4.46 -34.19 19.10
CA ILE A 118 4.23 -33.01 18.27
C ILE A 118 2.91 -33.20 17.52
N PRO A 119 1.91 -32.31 17.68
CA PRO A 119 0.62 -32.46 17.02
C PRO A 119 0.73 -32.17 15.52
N HIS A 120 -0.19 -32.75 14.74
CA HIS A 120 -0.28 -32.49 13.31
C HIS A 120 -0.84 -31.09 13.06
N PHE A 121 -0.07 -30.24 12.37
CA PHE A 121 -0.48 -28.89 12.02
C PHE A 121 -1.03 -28.79 10.60
N TYR A 122 -2.05 -27.96 10.43
CA TYR A 122 -2.59 -27.58 9.13
C TYR A 122 -2.33 -26.08 8.91
N TYR A 123 -2.14 -25.68 7.66
CA TYR A 123 -1.95 -24.28 7.30
C TYR A 123 -2.78 -23.90 6.08
N VAL A 124 -3.13 -22.61 6.00
CA VAL A 124 -3.77 -21.99 4.84
C VAL A 124 -2.90 -20.80 4.45
N LYS A 125 -2.74 -20.59 3.15
CA LYS A 125 -1.99 -19.46 2.59
C LYS A 125 -2.90 -18.29 2.27
#